data_AF-A0A1Y0MY19-F1
#
_entry.id   AF-A0A1Y0MY19-F1
#
_cell.length_a   1.000
_cell.length_b   1.000
_cell.length_c   1.000
_cell.angle_alpha   90.00
_cell.angle_beta   90.00
_cell.angle_gamma   90.00
#
_symmetry.space_group_name_H-M   'P 1'
#
loop_
_entity.id
_entity.type
_entity.pdbx_description
1 polymer ?
#
loop_
_entity_poly.entity_id
_entity_poly.type
_entity_poly.pdbx_seq_one_letter_code
_entity_poly.pdbx_strand_id
1 'polypeptide(L)'
;MNVILNSENIEIQVNVYGGLPGYSEYNLFVKKNDFESLIIIDKGTDYQTFVTIRDDRKLLNEFFMKSVETNNPEKQYRSSCIGPNNYEYIFKSGMTKLKVKPSRECDSIFSIIMKEKF
;
A
#
# COMPACT_ATOMS: atom_id res chain seq x y z
N MET A 1 -1.00 -13.40 -8.86
CA MET A 1 -1.54 -13.13 -7.51
C MET A 1 -0.74 -13.83 -6.42
N ASN A 2 -0.67 -15.17 -6.44
CA ASN A 2 0.02 -15.98 -5.41
C ASN A 2 1.50 -15.59 -5.21
N VAL A 3 2.20 -15.18 -6.28
CA VAL A 3 3.61 -14.75 -6.23
C VAL A 3 3.81 -13.49 -5.38
N ILE A 4 2.91 -12.50 -5.45
CA ILE A 4 3.06 -11.25 -4.68
C ILE A 4 2.70 -11.49 -3.22
N LEU A 5 1.61 -12.22 -2.95
CA LEU A 5 1.15 -12.49 -1.58
C LEU A 5 2.20 -13.26 -0.77
N ASN A 6 2.85 -14.24 -1.39
CA ASN A 6 3.85 -15.09 -0.76
C ASN A 6 5.29 -14.55 -0.88
N SER A 7 5.48 -13.37 -1.47
CA SER A 7 6.82 -12.80 -1.59
C SER A 7 7.30 -12.24 -0.25
N GLU A 8 8.58 -12.53 0.06
CA GLU A 8 9.31 -11.92 1.16
C GLU A 8 9.63 -10.45 0.91
N ASN A 9 9.72 -10.01 -0.36
CA ASN A 9 10.10 -8.66 -0.73
C ASN A 9 9.08 -8.08 -1.72
N ILE A 10 8.33 -7.08 -1.26
CA ILE A 10 7.29 -6.42 -2.05
C ILE A 10 7.55 -4.92 -2.04
N GLU A 11 7.56 -4.31 -3.21
CA GLU A 11 7.47 -2.85 -3.34
C GLU A 11 5.99 -2.47 -3.54
N ILE A 12 5.54 -1.47 -2.81
CA ILE A 12 4.20 -0.90 -2.93
C ILE A 12 4.36 0.55 -3.36
N GLN A 13 3.96 0.85 -4.59
CA GLN A 13 3.77 2.23 -5.03
C GLN A 13 2.31 2.61 -4.73
N VAL A 14 2.14 3.69 -3.96
CA VAL A 14 0.83 4.23 -3.57
C VAL A 14 0.60 5.52 -4.34
N ASN A 15 -0.45 5.51 -5.17
CA ASN A 15 -0.91 6.65 -5.92
C ASN A 15 -2.18 7.20 -5.26
N VAL A 16 -2.12 8.43 -4.78
CA VAL A 16 -3.26 9.11 -4.15
C VAL A 16 -3.78 10.18 -5.08
N TYR A 17 -5.05 10.10 -5.44
CA TYR A 17 -5.74 11.09 -6.29
C TYR A 17 -6.74 11.88 -5.44
N GLY A 18 -6.58 13.19 -5.39
CA GLY A 18 -7.35 14.11 -4.56
C GLY A 18 -6.53 14.77 -3.45
N GLY A 19 -7.22 15.53 -2.58
CA GLY A 19 -6.59 16.31 -1.51
C GLY A 19 -5.89 17.58 -2.02
N LEU A 20 -5.32 18.39 -1.12
CA LEU A 20 -4.62 19.64 -1.46
C LEU A 20 -3.66 19.53 -2.66
N PRO A 21 -2.80 18.50 -2.77
CA PRO A 21 -1.89 18.40 -3.91
C PRO A 21 -2.55 17.91 -5.21
N GLY A 22 -3.80 17.44 -5.17
CA GLY A 22 -4.53 16.86 -6.32
C GLY A 22 -4.02 15.48 -6.76
N TYR A 23 -2.73 15.22 -6.61
CA TYR A 23 -2.08 13.92 -6.77
C TYR A 23 -0.82 13.82 -5.90
N SER A 24 -0.58 12.66 -5.30
CA SER A 24 0.70 12.31 -4.69
C SER A 24 1.06 10.86 -4.95
N GLU A 25 2.37 10.59 -4.97
CA GLU A 25 2.94 9.25 -5.12
C GLU A 25 4.00 9.03 -4.05
N TYR A 26 4.02 7.84 -3.46
CA TYR A 26 5.12 7.39 -2.61
C TYR A 26 5.33 5.89 -2.72
N ASN A 27 6.57 5.47 -2.47
CA ASN A 27 7.00 4.07 -2.58
C ASN A 27 7.36 3.52 -1.20
N LEU A 28 6.92 2.30 -0.94
CA LEU A 28 7.15 1.55 0.30
C LEU A 28 7.77 0.22 -0.03
N PHE A 29 8.66 -0.26 0.82
CA PHE A 29 9.25 -1.59 0.69
C PHE A 29 8.86 -2.44 1.87
N VAL A 30 8.14 -3.52 1.60
CA VAL A 30 7.73 -4.51 2.59
C VAL A 30 8.71 -5.67 2.53
N LYS A 31 9.36 -5.95 3.65
CA LYS A 31 10.14 -7.17 3.88
C LYS A 31 9.40 -8.05 4.88
N LYS A 32 9.10 -9.29 4.51
CA LYS A 32 8.47 -10.29 5.38
C LYS A 32 9.51 -11.33 5.76
N ASN A 33 9.51 -11.76 7.02
CA ASN A 33 10.20 -12.97 7.46
C ASN A 33 9.25 -13.83 8.31
N ASP A 34 9.76 -14.91 8.90
CA ASP A 34 8.95 -15.84 9.68
C ASP A 34 8.34 -15.21 10.94
N PHE A 35 8.95 -14.16 11.49
CA PHE A 35 8.61 -13.57 12.78
C PHE A 35 7.92 -12.21 12.68
N GLU A 36 8.31 -11.37 11.71
CA GLU A 36 7.82 -10.00 11.56
C GLU A 36 7.74 -9.57 10.09
N SER A 37 6.96 -8.53 9.85
CA SER A 37 6.99 -7.76 8.60
C SER A 37 7.52 -6.36 8.88
N LEU A 38 8.33 -5.83 7.98
CA LEU A 38 8.92 -4.50 8.08
C LEU A 38 8.51 -3.69 6.85
N ILE A 39 7.90 -2.53 7.06
CA ILE A 39 7.68 -1.54 6.00
C ILE A 39 8.79 -0.49 6.10
N ILE A 40 9.46 -0.24 4.99
CA ILE A 40 10.52 0.75 4.84
C ILE A 40 9.99 1.87 3.94
N ILE A 41 10.01 3.10 4.45
CA ILE A 41 9.60 4.33 3.75
C ILE A 41 10.87 5.10 3.38
N ASP A 42 10.91 5.73 2.20
CA ASP A 42 12.05 6.51 1.70
C ASP A 42 13.37 5.72 1.69
N LYS A 43 13.28 4.47 1.22
CA LYS A 43 14.40 3.52 1.22
C LYS A 43 15.63 4.09 0.51
N GLY A 44 16.78 4.01 1.18
CA GLY A 44 18.07 4.48 0.64
C GLY A 44 18.34 5.97 0.82
N THR A 45 17.48 6.69 1.56
CA THR A 45 17.71 8.09 1.93
C THR A 45 18.09 8.21 3.42
N ASP A 46 18.64 9.36 3.80
CA ASP A 46 18.93 9.69 5.21
C ASP A 46 17.65 9.82 6.07
N TYR A 47 16.49 9.97 5.43
CA TYR A 47 15.17 10.07 6.09
C TYR A 47 14.42 8.74 6.13
N GLN A 48 15.07 7.63 5.78
CA GLN A 48 14.44 6.32 5.75
C GLN A 48 13.80 5.99 7.10
N THR A 49 12.51 5.67 7.08
CA THR A 49 11.78 5.25 8.29
C THR A 49 11.28 3.82 8.20
N PHE A 50 11.06 3.23 9.36
CA PHE A 50 10.64 1.84 9.51
C PHE A 50 9.34 1.75 10.29
N VAL A 51 8.44 0.87 9.84
CA VAL A 51 7.24 0.44 10.57
C VAL A 51 7.33 -1.08 10.75
N THR A 52 7.55 -1.50 11.99
CA THR A 52 7.63 -2.92 12.35
C THR A 52 6.24 -3.44 12.67
N ILE A 53 5.85 -4.52 12.01
CA ILE A 53 4.54 -5.18 12.13
C ILE A 53 4.78 -6.59 12.66
N ARG A 54 4.51 -6.79 13.96
CA ARG A 54 4.62 -8.08 14.64
C ARG A 54 3.25 -8.73 14.81
N ASP A 55 2.45 -8.19 15.71
CA ASP A 55 1.13 -8.75 16.04
C ASP A 55 0.09 -8.50 14.92
N ASP A 56 0.30 -7.45 14.12
CA ASP A 56 -0.60 -6.97 13.08
C ASP A 56 -0.31 -7.59 11.69
N ARG A 57 0.45 -8.70 11.59
CA ARG A 57 0.74 -9.36 10.29
C ARG A 57 -0.51 -9.81 9.55
N LYS A 58 -1.57 -10.15 10.30
CA LYS A 58 -2.89 -10.48 9.75
C LYS A 58 -3.47 -9.29 8.99
N LEU A 59 -3.33 -8.06 9.52
CA LEU A 59 -3.81 -6.84 8.86
C LEU A 59 -3.05 -6.58 7.55
N LEU A 60 -1.73 -6.80 7.52
CA LEU A 60 -0.96 -6.66 6.27
C LEU A 60 -1.40 -7.66 5.20
N ASN A 61 -1.65 -8.92 5.58
CA ASN A 61 -2.17 -9.92 4.65
C ASN A 61 -3.60 -9.59 4.22
N GLU A 62 -4.43 -9.13 5.15
CA GLU A 62 -5.80 -8.67 4.90
C GLU A 62 -5.81 -7.50 3.92
N PHE A 63 -4.92 -6.52 4.09
CA PHE A 63 -4.73 -5.42 3.15
C PHE A 63 -4.47 -5.93 1.74
N PHE A 64 -3.51 -6.85 1.56
CA PHE A 64 -3.23 -7.39 0.23
C PHE A 64 -4.41 -8.17 -0.36
N MET A 65 -5.06 -9.02 0.44
CA MET A 65 -6.20 -9.82 0.01
C MET A 65 -7.38 -8.95 -0.38
N LYS A 66 -7.78 -8.02 0.49
CA LYS A 66 -8.88 -7.07 0.27
C LYS A 66 -8.61 -6.16 -0.92
N SER A 67 -7.34 -5.75 -1.11
CA SER A 67 -6.96 -4.90 -2.24
C SER A 67 -7.21 -5.57 -3.59
N VAL A 68 -7.08 -6.89 -3.65
CA VAL A 68 -7.38 -7.66 -4.86
C VAL A 68 -8.86 -8.02 -4.94
N GLU A 69 -9.47 -8.45 -3.84
CA GLU A 69 -10.90 -8.81 -3.75
C GLU A 69 -11.81 -7.66 -4.19
N THR A 70 -11.50 -6.44 -3.75
CA THR A 70 -12.32 -5.24 -4.00
C THR A 70 -11.82 -4.40 -5.17
N ASN A 71 -10.88 -4.93 -5.95
CA ASN A 71 -10.31 -4.23 -7.10
C ASN A 71 -11.38 -3.90 -8.14
N ASN A 72 -11.52 -2.62 -8.47
CA ASN A 72 -12.37 -2.15 -9.56
C ASN A 72 -11.53 -1.38 -10.59
N PRO A 73 -11.05 -2.03 -11.67
CA PRO A 73 -10.24 -1.39 -12.71
C PRO A 73 -10.91 -0.18 -13.38
N GLU A 74 -12.24 -0.19 -13.46
CA GLU A 74 -13.06 0.86 -14.08
C GLU A 74 -13.31 2.04 -13.13
N LYS A 75 -12.93 1.93 -11.85
CA LYS A 75 -13.04 3.01 -10.87
C LYS A 75 -12.38 4.27 -11.42
N GLN A 76 -13.20 5.31 -11.55
CA GLN A 76 -12.78 6.63 -11.97
C GLN A 76 -12.26 7.41 -10.76
N TYR A 77 -11.07 7.98 -10.90
CA TYR A 77 -10.49 8.85 -9.89
C TYR A 77 -10.74 10.30 -10.27
N ARG A 78 -11.22 11.09 -9.32
CA ARG A 78 -11.33 12.54 -9.46
C ARG A 78 -10.18 13.17 -8.71
N SER A 79 -9.28 13.86 -9.42
CA SER A 79 -8.24 14.70 -8.83
C SER A 79 -8.82 16.05 -8.41
N SER A 80 -9.77 16.02 -7.47
CA SER A 80 -10.32 17.23 -6.87
C SER A 80 -9.57 17.56 -5.59
N CYS A 81 -9.21 18.84 -5.40
CA CYS A 81 -8.67 19.32 -4.12
C CYS A 81 -9.71 19.26 -2.98
N ILE A 82 -11.00 19.19 -3.34
CA ILE A 82 -12.12 19.11 -2.41
C ILE A 82 -12.79 17.75 -2.60
N GLY A 83 -12.61 16.86 -1.63
CA GLY A 83 -13.21 15.54 -1.62
C GLY A 83 -12.31 14.45 -1.03
N PRO A 84 -12.83 13.23 -0.88
CA PRO A 84 -12.08 12.10 -0.34
C PRO A 84 -11.01 11.65 -1.32
N ASN A 85 -9.84 11.30 -0.77
CA ASN A 85 -8.75 10.71 -1.52
C ASN A 85 -9.17 9.37 -2.15
N ASN A 86 -8.66 9.10 -3.34
CA ASN A 86 -8.75 7.80 -3.98
C ASN A 86 -7.36 7.19 -4.11
N TYR A 87 -7.25 5.92 -3.74
CA TYR A 87 -5.97 5.22 -3.77
C TYR A 87 -5.95 4.21 -4.91
N GLU A 88 -4.79 4.13 -5.54
CA GLU A 88 -4.36 3.04 -6.41
C GLU A 88 -3.06 2.47 -5.85
N TYR A 89 -2.97 1.15 -5.80
CA TYR A 89 -1.78 0.46 -5.33
C TYR A 89 -1.17 -0.34 -6.47
N ILE A 90 0.14 -0.25 -6.60
CA ILE A 90 0.93 -1.08 -7.50
C ILE A 90 1.88 -1.91 -6.66
N PHE A 91 1.61 -3.20 -6.57
CA PHE A 91 2.45 -4.19 -5.89
C PHE A 91 3.45 -4.77 -6.88
N LYS A 92 4.75 -4.73 -6.54
CA LYS A 92 5.83 -5.30 -7.36
C LYS A 92 6.63 -6.31 -6.54
N SER A 93 6.97 -7.44 -7.16
CA SER A 93 7.85 -8.45 -6.59
C SER A 93 8.66 -9.11 -7.71
N GLY A 94 9.96 -8.82 -7.76
CA GLY A 94 10.81 -9.19 -8.91
C GLY A 94 10.24 -8.62 -10.21
N MET A 95 10.00 -9.49 -11.20
CA MET A 95 9.39 -9.11 -12.48
C MET A 95 7.85 -9.02 -12.45
N THR A 96 7.21 -9.44 -11.35
CA THR A 96 5.74 -9.46 -11.26
C THR A 96 5.23 -8.12 -10.77
N LYS A 97 4.23 -7.56 -11.47
CA LYS A 97 3.53 -6.34 -11.09
C LYS A 97 2.02 -6.58 -11.07
N LEU A 98 1.35 -6.10 -10.04
CA LEU A 98 -0.10 -6.11 -9.89
C LEU A 98 -0.58 -4.71 -9.54
N LYS A 99 -1.42 -4.13 -10.40
CA LYS A 99 -2.04 -2.83 -10.20
C LYS A 99 -3.50 -3.04 -9.77
N VAL A 100 -3.90 -2.38 -8.69
CA VAL A 100 -5.25 -2.49 -8.11
C VAL A 100 -5.82 -1.12 -7.75
N LYS A 101 -7.14 -1.02 -7.91
CA LYS A 101 -7.96 0.14 -7.57
C LYS A 101 -9.05 -0.29 -6.56
N PRO A 102 -8.69 -0.53 -5.30
CA PRO A 102 -9.60 -1.20 -4.36
C PRO A 102 -10.68 -0.28 -3.78
N SER A 103 -11.55 -0.86 -2.94
CA SER A 103 -12.54 -0.11 -2.15
C SER A 103 -11.88 0.73 -1.05
N ARG A 104 -12.65 1.66 -0.45
CA ARG A 104 -12.18 2.50 0.66
C ARG A 104 -11.83 1.72 1.93
N GLU A 105 -12.35 0.51 2.07
CA GLU A 105 -12.04 -0.37 3.21
C GLU A 105 -10.54 -0.70 3.24
N CYS A 106 -9.93 -0.92 2.06
CA CYS A 106 -8.48 -1.15 1.97
C CYS A 106 -7.67 0.05 2.44
N ASP A 107 -8.16 1.26 2.17
CA ASP A 107 -7.51 2.51 2.58
C ASP A 107 -7.53 2.67 4.11
N SER A 108 -8.60 2.21 4.76
CA SER A 108 -8.68 2.15 6.22
C SER A 108 -7.70 1.14 6.82
N ILE A 109 -7.62 -0.08 6.29
CA ILE A 109 -6.65 -1.09 6.75
C ILE A 109 -5.22 -0.58 6.55
N PHE A 110 -4.94 0.00 5.38
CA PHE A 110 -3.64 0.59 5.08
C PHE A 110 -3.28 1.72 6.06
N SER A 111 -4.21 2.60 6.38
CA SER A 111 -4.01 3.67 7.36
C SER A 111 -3.73 3.12 8.76
N ILE A 112 -4.42 2.05 9.17
CA ILE A 112 -4.15 1.36 10.45
C ILE A 112 -2.75 0.76 10.47
N ILE A 113 -2.32 0.11 9.39
CA ILE A 113 -0.97 -0.45 9.28
C ILE A 113 0.10 0.64 9.41
N MET A 114 -0.15 1.80 8.80
CA MET A 114 0.77 2.92 8.81
C MET A 114 0.76 3.73 10.13
N LYS A 115 -0.06 3.34 11.13
CA LYS A 115 -0.26 3.95 12.48
C LYS A 115 0.30 5.39 12.58
N GLU A 116 -0.52 6.39 12.24
CA GLU A 116 -0.27 7.82 12.47
C GLU A 116 1.16 8.31 12.13
N LYS A 117 1.74 7.90 11.00
CA LYS A 117 2.95 8.55 10.44
C LYS A 117 2.68 9.60 9.36
N PHE A 118 1.40 9.93 9.13
CA PHE A 118 0.94 11.05 8.29
C PHE A 118 -0.29 11.70 8.90
#